data_AF-A0A6M1THE2-F1
#
_entry.id   AF-A0A6M1THE2-F1
#
_cell.length_a   1.000
_cell.length_b   1.000
_cell.length_c   1.000
_cell.angle_alpha   90.00
_cell.angle_beta   90.00
_cell.angle_gamma   90.00
#
_symmetry.space_group_name_H-M   'P 1'
#
loop_
_entity.id
_entity.type
_entity.pdbx_description
1 polymer ?
#
loop_
_entity_poly.entity_id
_entity_poly.type
_entity_poly.pdbx_seq_one_letter_code
_entity_poly.pdbx_strand_id
1 'polypeptide(L)' 'MPDHTLHGNNEPCPACELRREMIDTTAIIRPVIQCQVCRGTGLLPLSTAEIVRRTCEEARRIYWPQFEARIAAQNGERA' A
#
# COMPACT_ATOMS: atom_id res chain seq x y z
N MET A 1 -12.14 10.83 4.54
CA MET A 1 -12.38 10.02 3.32
C MET A 1 -11.07 9.40 2.89
N PRO A 2 -11.05 8.18 2.33
CA PRO A 2 -9.86 7.64 1.69
C PRO A 2 -9.51 8.49 0.47
N ASP A 3 -8.43 9.26 0.58
CA ASP A 3 -7.83 9.98 -0.54
C ASP A 3 -6.71 9.11 -1.13
N HIS A 4 -6.69 8.97 -2.45
CA HIS A 4 -5.65 8.29 -3.22
C HIS A 4 -4.25 8.90 -3.05
N THR A 5 -4.15 10.14 -2.57
CA THR A 5 -2.86 10.79 -2.26
C THR A 5 -2.30 10.39 -0.89
N LEU A 6 -3.10 9.77 -0.02
CA LEU A 6 -2.66 9.32 1.29
C LEU A 6 -1.79 8.06 1.16
N HIS A 7 -0.72 8.03 1.96
CA HIS A 7 0.18 6.89 2.02
C HIS A 7 -0.57 5.60 2.39
N GLY A 8 -0.30 4.51 1.67
CA GLY A 8 -0.95 3.22 1.87
C GLY A 8 -2.27 3.02 1.14
N ASN A 9 -2.81 4.06 0.48
CA ASN A 9 -4.06 3.96 -0.30
C ASN A 9 -3.83 3.67 -1.79
N ASN A 10 -2.61 3.35 -2.18
CA ASN A 10 -2.25 3.12 -3.56
C ASN A 10 -1.17 2.04 -3.67
N GLU A 11 -1.06 1.49 -4.87
CA GLU A 11 0.01 0.56 -5.25
C GLU A 11 0.81 1.13 -6.42
N PRO A 12 2.09 0.73 -6.56
CA PRO A 12 2.84 0.98 -7.78
C PRO A 12 2.09 0.47 -9.01
N CYS A 13 2.11 1.23 -10.09
CA CYS A 13 1.52 0.80 -11.34
C CYS A 13 2.41 -0.28 -11.99
N PRO A 14 1.93 -1.53 -12.16
CA PRO A 14 2.76 -2.61 -12.70
C PRO A 14 3.19 -2.34 -14.14
N ALA A 15 2.36 -1.66 -14.94
CA ALA A 15 2.72 -1.26 -16.30
C ALA A 15 3.86 -0.23 -16.34
N CYS A 16 3.98 0.61 -15.31
CA CYS A 16 5.09 1.56 -15.19
C CYS A 16 6.37 0.87 -14.70
N GLU A 17 6.25 -0.12 -13.81
CA GLU A 17 7.39 -0.94 -13.36
C GLU A 17 7.98 -1.73 -14.53
N LEU A 18 7.14 -2.43 -15.30
CA LEU A 18 7.55 -3.14 -16.52
C LEU A 18 8.19 -2.21 -17.57
N ARG A 19 7.67 -0.98 -17.71
CA ARG A 19 8.31 0.01 -18.58
C ARG A 19 9.71 0.34 -18.09
N ARG A 20 9.94 0.53 -16.80
CA ARG A 20 11.26 0.87 -16.24
C ARG A 20 12.30 -0.21 -16.54
N GLU A 21 11.91 -1.48 -16.49
CA GLU A 21 12.80 -2.61 -16.83
C GLU A 21 13.22 -2.62 -18.30
N MET A 22 12.36 -2.11 -19.20
CA MET A 22 12.59 -2.09 -20.64
C MET A 22 13.11 -0.74 -21.17
N ILE A 23 13.41 0.23 -20.32
CA ILE A 23 13.95 1.52 -20.77
C ILE A 23 15.41 1.31 -21.20
N ASP A 24 15.61 1.38 -22.52
CA ASP A 24 16.90 1.67 -23.13
C ASP A 24 17.41 3.03 -22.62
N THR A 25 18.55 3.02 -21.93
CA THR A 25 19.17 4.20 -21.30
C THR A 25 19.96 5.06 -22.28
N THR A 26 20.00 4.68 -23.56
CA THR A 26 20.64 5.50 -24.60
C THR A 26 19.96 6.87 -24.69
N ALA A 27 20.79 7.90 -24.92
CA ALA A 27 20.40 9.31 -24.89
C ALA A 27 19.58 9.73 -26.13
N ILE A 28 18.40 9.13 -26.30
CA ILE A 28 17.42 9.52 -27.30
C ILE A 28 16.32 10.28 -26.57
N ILE A 29 16.18 11.57 -26.88
CA ILE A 29 15.07 12.39 -26.36
C ILE A 29 13.78 11.86 -27.01
N ARG A 30 13.01 11.09 -26.24
CA ARG A 30 11.69 10.60 -26.66
C ARG A 30 10.59 11.42 -25.96
N PRO A 31 9.47 11.72 -26.63
CA PRO A 31 8.33 12.36 -25.97
C PRO A 31 7.82 11.48 -24.82
N VAL A 32 7.48 12.10 -23.69
CA VAL A 32 6.95 11.40 -22.51
C VAL A 32 5.54 10.91 -22.82
N ILE A 33 5.42 9.63 -23.20
CA ILE A 33 4.12 9.00 -23.43
C ILE A 33 3.53 8.62 -22.07
N GLN A 34 2.45 9.29 -21.66
CA GLN A 34 1.73 8.96 -20.43
C GLN A 34 1.24 7.51 -20.45
N CYS A 35 1.37 6.83 -19.31
CA CYS A 35 0.87 5.47 -19.15
C CYS A 35 -0.66 5.48 -19.23
N GLN A 36 -1.26 4.66 -20.10
CA GLN A 36 -2.73 4.58 -20.25
C GLN A 36 -3.42 3.99 -19.01
N VAL A 37 -2.68 3.25 -18.18
CA VAL A 37 -3.22 2.58 -16.99
C VAL A 37 -3.30 3.56 -15.81
N CYS A 38 -2.18 4.16 -15.40
CA CYS A 38 -2.15 5.10 -14.28
C CYS A 38 -2.27 6.57 -14.68
N ARG A 39 -2.39 6.89 -15.98
CA ARG A 39 -2.44 8.26 -16.51
C ARG A 39 -1.23 9.11 -16.12
N GLY A 40 -0.08 8.47 -15.91
CA GLY A 40 1.18 9.15 -15.59
C GLY A 40 1.43 9.41 -14.09
N THR A 41 0.55 8.97 -13.19
CA THR A 41 0.77 9.10 -11.73
C THR A 41 1.81 8.12 -11.19
N GLY A 42 2.05 7.00 -11.90
CA GLY A 42 2.85 5.89 -11.43
C GLY A 42 2.21 5.06 -10.32
N LEU A 43 1.01 5.44 -9.87
CA LEU A 43 0.30 4.85 -8.74
C LEU A 43 -1.14 4.50 -9.13
N LEU A 44 -1.63 3.37 -8.63
CA LEU A 44 -3.01 2.93 -8.78
C LEU A 44 -3.73 3.01 -7.43
N PRO A 45 -4.86 3.73 -7.34
CA PRO A 45 -5.61 3.83 -6.09
C PRO A 45 -6.21 2.47 -5.73
N LEU A 46 -6.11 2.11 -4.46
CA LEU A 46 -6.82 0.97 -3.90
C LEU A 46 -8.30 1.29 -3.75
N SER A 47 -9.14 0.27 -3.83
CA SER A 47 -10.55 0.42 -3.47
C SER A 47 -10.68 0.69 -1.96
N THR A 48 -11.75 1.38 -1.56
CA THR A 48 -12.03 1.62 -0.13
C THR A 48 -12.12 0.31 0.65
N ALA A 49 -12.72 -0.73 0.08
CA ALA A 49 -12.81 -2.04 0.71
C ALA A 49 -11.43 -2.66 0.97
N GLU A 50 -10.53 -2.54 0.00
CA GLU A 50 -9.17 -3.07 0.12
C GLU A 50 -8.33 -2.29 1.14
N ILE A 51 -8.46 -0.95 1.17
CA ILE A 51 -7.83 -0.11 2.18
C ILE A 51 -8.27 -0.55 3.58
N VAL A 52 -9.58 -0.71 3.81
CA VAL A 52 -10.12 -1.13 5.11
C VAL A 52 -9.61 -2.52 5.48
N ARG A 53 -9.65 -3.47 4.55
CA ARG A 53 -9.17 -4.85 4.78
C ARG A 53 -7.72 -4.87 5.25
N ARG A 54 -6.81 -4.24 4.49
CA ARG A 54 -5.37 -4.17 4.83
C ARG A 54 -5.13 -3.47 6.16
N THR A 55 -5.86 -2.39 6.42
CA THR A 55 -5.75 -1.65 7.68
C THR A 55 -6.15 -2.53 8.87
N CYS A 56 -7.24 -3.29 8.77
CA CYS A 56 -7.68 -4.20 9.82
C CYS A 56 -6.69 -5.36 10.04
N GLU A 57 -6.12 -5.92 8.97
CA GLU A 57 -5.12 -6.97 9.06
C GLU A 57 -3.85 -6.50 9.77
N GLU A 58 -3.32 -5.34 9.39
CA GLU A 58 -2.15 -4.74 10.04
C GLU A 58 -2.43 -4.36 11.50
N ALA A 59 -3.60 -3.78 11.77
CA ALA A 59 -4.00 -3.47 13.14
C ALA A 59 -4.07 -4.74 14.01
N ARG A 60 -4.62 -5.83 13.48
CA ARG A 60 -4.65 -7.12 14.18
C ARG A 60 -3.22 -7.62 14.43
N ARG A 61 -2.35 -7.60 13.42
CA ARG A 61 -0.96 -8.06 13.55
C ARG A 61 -0.18 -7.30 14.62
N ILE A 62 -0.39 -5.98 14.72
CA ILE A 62 0.39 -5.10 15.61
C ILE A 62 -0.22 -5.05 17.02
N TYR A 63 -1.54 -4.86 17.13
CA TYR A 63 -2.19 -4.55 18.41
C TYR A 63 -2.78 -5.76 19.12
N TRP A 64 -3.16 -6.81 18.39
CA TRP A 64 -3.79 -7.98 18.99
C TRP A 64 -2.88 -8.72 19.99
N PRO A 65 -1.59 -8.95 19.70
CA PRO A 65 -0.69 -9.58 20.68
C PRO A 65 -0.54 -8.77 21.97
N GLN A 66 -0.52 -7.44 21.87
CA GLN A 66 -0.45 -6.54 23.03
C GLN A 66 -1.75 -6.55 23.84
N PHE A 67 -2.89 -6.71 23.17
CA PHE A 67 -4.17 -6.94 23.84
C PHE A 67 -4.17 -8.26 24.61
N GLU A 68 -3.77 -9.36 23.98
CA GLU A 68 -3.69 -10.68 24.63
C GLU A 68 -2.74 -10.67 25.84
N ALA A 69 -1.57 -10.03 25.71
CA ALA A 69 -0.62 -9.87 26.82
C ALA A 69 -1.23 -9.12 28.02
N ARG A 70 -2.00 -8.05 27.76
CA ARG A 70 -2.69 -7.29 28.82
C ARG A 70 -3.75 -8.12 29.51
N ILE A 71 -4.54 -8.89 28.76
CA ILE A 71 -5.57 -9.78 29.31
C ILE A 71 -4.92 -10.89 30.15
N ALA A 72 -3.84 -11.50 29.66
CA ALA A 72 -3.12 -12.54 30.39
C ALA A 72 -2.53 -12.02 31.72
N ALA A 73 -1.91 -10.83 31.71
CA ALA A 73 -1.37 -10.20 32.92
C ALA A 73 -2.46 -9.91 33.96
N GLN A 74 -3.61 -9.34 33.55
CA GLN A 74 -4.73 -9.08 34.45
C GLN A 74 -5.34 -10.34 35.07
N ASN A 75 -5.34 -11.45 34.32
CA ASN A 75 -5.84 -12.73 34.83
C ASN A 75 -4.85 -13.41 35.78
N GLY A 76 -3.55 -13.17 35.62
CA GLY A 76 -2.52 -13.66 36.54
C GLY A 76 -2.46 -12.88 37.87
N GLU A 77 -2.82 -11.59 37.87
CA GLU A 77 -2.92 -10.75 39.08
C GLU A 77 -4.17 -11.03 39.93
N ARG A 78 -5.16 -11.76 39.38
CA ARG A 78 -6.42 -12.11 40.03
C ARG A 78 -6.43 -13.50 40.68
N ALA A 79 -5.33 -14.25 40.60
CA ALA A 79 -5.15 -15.57 41.23
C ALA A 79 -4.40 -15.44 42.56
#